data_AF-A0A434AB53-F1
#
_entry.id   AF-A0A434AB53-F1
#
_cell.length_a   1.000
_cell.length_b   1.000
_cell.length_c   1.000
_cell.angle_alpha   90.00
_cell.angle_beta   90.00
_cell.angle_gamma   90.00
#
_symmetry.space_group_name_H-M   'P 1'
#
loop_
_entity.id
_entity.type
_entity.pdbx_description
1 polymer ?
#
loop_
_entity_poly.entity_id
_entity_poly.type
_entity_poly.pdbx_seq_one_letter_code
_entity_poly.pdbx_strand_id
1 'polypeptide(L)'
;MKLKLSLLILVILQFSCKDKTEKQIENTNSKSSKVELHIKETNRFDFEKFKISKGQVGEIKVGMDLSEAEKLLKQLTKKEAEAYDFGFDGGGKAYLYSLDDEFIIGLIPKADSKEILAIVALSKNLKTSNGLNPKSAVSEIQKKYPTAKIVQNLMMDWQFIEDEKNNWDFILMTGENEPIGEFNDSNTEIKSDWITIK
;
A
#
# COMPACT_ATOMS: atom_id res chain seq x y z
N MET A 1 65.46 -16.01 31.41
CA MET A 1 64.21 -16.81 31.39
C MET A 1 63.92 -17.19 29.94
N LYS A 2 63.91 -18.51 29.64
CA LYS A 2 63.31 -19.24 28.49
C LYS A 2 63.27 -18.52 27.12
N LEU A 3 64.27 -18.66 26.24
CA LEU A 3 64.48 -19.68 25.18
C LEU A 3 63.33 -19.96 24.18
N LYS A 4 63.71 -19.85 22.88
CA LYS A 4 63.31 -20.67 21.70
C LYS A 4 62.05 -20.21 20.93
N LEU A 5 61.92 -20.34 19.61
CA LEU A 5 62.77 -20.79 18.48
C LEU A 5 61.89 -20.71 17.21
N SER A 6 62.53 -20.56 16.04
CA SER A 6 62.06 -20.99 14.70
C SER A 6 60.91 -20.21 14.05
N LEU A 7 60.99 -19.65 12.84
CA LEU A 7 61.53 -20.11 11.55
C LEU A 7 60.72 -21.29 10.95
N LEU A 8 60.37 -21.12 9.66
CA LEU A 8 60.13 -22.12 8.59
C LEU A 8 58.68 -22.67 8.34
N ILE A 9 58.20 -22.31 7.12
CA ILE A 9 57.62 -23.16 6.03
C ILE A 9 56.17 -23.63 6.11
N LEU A 10 55.45 -23.38 5.00
CA LEU A 10 54.80 -24.33 4.05
C LEU A 10 53.53 -23.63 3.55
N VAL A 11 53.47 -23.06 2.34
CA VAL A 11 53.53 -23.76 1.04
C VAL A 11 52.97 -25.17 1.14
N ILE A 12 51.65 -25.28 1.10
CA ILE A 12 50.93 -26.47 0.62
C ILE A 12 50.13 -25.96 -0.57
N LEU A 13 50.68 -26.12 -1.78
CA LEU A 13 50.40 -27.25 -2.67
C LEU A 13 48.89 -27.31 -2.99
N GLN A 14 48.51 -26.74 -4.12
CA GLN A 14 48.34 -27.52 -5.35
C GLN A 14 47.33 -28.67 -5.17
N PHE A 15 46.06 -28.37 -5.48
CA PHE A 15 45.21 -29.34 -6.14
C PHE A 15 44.76 -28.75 -7.48
N SER A 16 45.67 -28.91 -8.44
CA SER A 16 45.30 -29.19 -9.82
C SER A 16 44.52 -30.51 -9.82
N CYS A 17 43.25 -30.47 -10.20
CA CYS A 17 42.58 -31.61 -10.83
C CYS A 17 42.02 -31.11 -12.16
N LYS A 18 42.88 -31.22 -13.17
CA LYS A 18 42.47 -31.29 -14.56
C LYS A 18 42.39 -32.78 -14.85
N ASP A 19 41.20 -33.32 -15.07
CA ASP A 19 41.04 -34.52 -15.87
C ASP A 19 39.78 -34.42 -16.73
N LYS A 20 40.03 -34.55 -18.03
CA LYS A 20 39.02 -34.79 -19.06
C LYS A 20 38.70 -36.28 -19.01
N THR A 21 37.43 -36.63 -18.95
CA THR A 21 36.96 -37.92 -19.50
C THR A 21 35.72 -37.70 -20.33
N GLU A 22 35.80 -38.20 -21.54
CA GLU A 22 34.83 -38.17 -22.63
C GLU A 22 33.70 -39.20 -22.40
N LYS A 23 32.48 -38.79 -22.79
CA LYS A 23 31.28 -39.58 -23.15
C LYS A 23 30.93 -40.85 -22.37
N GLN A 24 29.67 -40.87 -21.89
CA GLN A 24 28.72 -41.93 -22.23
C GLN A 24 27.30 -41.37 -22.25
N ILE A 25 26.65 -41.46 -23.42
CA ILE A 25 25.21 -41.38 -23.57
C ILE A 25 24.70 -42.77 -23.19
N GLU A 26 24.01 -42.89 -22.06
CA GLU A 26 23.15 -44.03 -21.79
C GLU A 26 21.77 -43.54 -21.40
N ASN A 27 20.82 -43.79 -22.31
CA ASN A 27 19.40 -43.71 -22.05
C ASN A 27 19.06 -44.65 -20.90
N THR A 28 18.53 -44.12 -19.80
CA THR A 28 17.77 -44.94 -18.85
C THR A 28 16.51 -44.20 -18.43
N ASN A 29 15.38 -44.81 -18.77
CA ASN A 29 14.01 -44.40 -18.51
C ASN A 29 13.80 -43.88 -17.08
N SER A 30 13.76 -42.56 -16.90
CA SER A 30 13.16 -41.97 -15.71
C SER A 30 11.65 -41.88 -15.94
N LYS A 31 10.90 -42.78 -15.31
CA LYS A 31 9.47 -42.59 -15.01
C LYS A 31 9.29 -41.15 -14.57
N SER A 32 8.51 -40.39 -15.34
CA SER A 32 8.03 -39.07 -14.95
C SER A 32 7.13 -39.25 -13.72
N SER A 33 7.74 -39.22 -12.54
CA SER A 33 7.03 -38.82 -11.34
C SER A 33 6.71 -37.36 -11.56
N LYS A 34 5.48 -37.09 -11.99
CA LYS A 34 4.86 -35.77 -12.00
C LYS A 34 4.96 -35.27 -10.55
N VAL A 35 6.03 -34.54 -10.25
CA VAL A 35 6.06 -33.68 -9.07
C VAL A 35 5.02 -32.63 -9.38
N GLU A 36 3.82 -32.86 -8.88
CA GLU A 36 2.78 -31.87 -8.79
C GLU A 36 3.35 -30.78 -7.90
N LEU A 37 4.01 -29.81 -8.54
CA LEU A 37 4.32 -28.53 -7.96
C LEU A 37 2.97 -27.93 -7.59
N HIS A 38 2.52 -28.21 -6.37
CA HIS A 38 1.61 -27.34 -5.65
C HIS A 38 2.37 -26.02 -5.50
N ILE A 39 2.32 -25.21 -6.55
CA ILE A 39 2.54 -23.78 -6.47
C ILE A 39 1.48 -23.34 -5.46
N LYS A 40 1.88 -23.15 -4.20
CA LYS A 40 1.09 -22.35 -3.26
C LYS A 40 0.83 -21.07 -4.03
N GLU A 41 -0.43 -20.83 -4.41
CA GLU A 41 -0.85 -19.51 -4.84
C GLU A 41 -0.30 -18.56 -3.80
N THR A 42 0.68 -17.75 -4.20
CA THR A 42 1.07 -16.61 -3.40
C THR A 42 -0.20 -15.77 -3.33
N ASN A 43 -0.90 -15.85 -2.19
CA ASN A 43 -2.04 -15.03 -1.84
C ASN A 43 -1.56 -13.58 -1.88
N ARG A 44 -1.57 -13.00 -3.08
CA ARG A 44 -1.27 -11.62 -3.36
C ARG A 44 -2.55 -10.82 -3.21
N PHE A 45 -2.41 -9.62 -2.65
CA PHE A 45 -3.55 -8.75 -2.44
C PHE A 45 -4.21 -8.41 -3.77
N ASP A 46 -5.49 -8.73 -3.89
CA ASP A 46 -6.26 -8.59 -5.14
C ASP A 46 -6.98 -7.26 -5.16
N PHE A 47 -6.32 -6.23 -5.69
CA PHE A 47 -6.86 -4.86 -5.77
C PHE A 47 -8.21 -4.78 -6.50
N GLU A 48 -8.51 -5.69 -7.44
CA GLU A 48 -9.78 -5.65 -8.19
C GLU A 48 -10.99 -5.95 -7.31
N LYS A 49 -10.80 -6.65 -6.18
CA LYS A 49 -11.86 -6.88 -5.18
C LYS A 49 -12.11 -5.67 -4.28
N PHE A 50 -11.20 -4.70 -4.26
CA PHE A 50 -11.23 -3.54 -3.36
C PHE A 50 -11.53 -2.23 -4.11
N LYS A 51 -12.54 -2.24 -4.99
CA LYS A 51 -13.00 -1.03 -5.67
C LYS A 51 -13.64 -0.06 -4.67
N ILE A 52 -13.33 1.23 -4.84
CA ILE A 52 -13.89 2.31 -4.04
C ILE A 52 -15.30 2.61 -4.55
N SER A 53 -16.27 2.58 -3.64
CA SER A 53 -17.66 2.92 -3.92
C SER A 53 -18.28 3.64 -2.71
N LYS A 54 -19.53 4.10 -2.82
CA LYS A 54 -20.18 4.89 -1.77
C LYS A 54 -20.21 4.10 -0.45
N GLY A 55 -19.59 4.65 0.59
CA GLY A 55 -19.51 4.05 1.92
C GLY A 55 -18.64 2.79 2.05
N GLN A 56 -17.89 2.37 1.03
CA GLN A 56 -17.13 1.12 1.08
C GLN A 56 -15.91 1.03 0.15
N VAL A 57 -14.97 0.16 0.51
CA VAL A 57 -13.84 -0.27 -0.34
C VAL A 57 -13.88 -1.80 -0.43
N GLY A 58 -14.27 -2.31 -1.60
CA GLY A 58 -14.61 -3.72 -1.74
C GLY A 58 -15.77 -4.11 -0.84
N GLU A 59 -15.58 -5.12 -0.01
CA GLU A 59 -16.57 -5.56 0.99
C GLU A 59 -16.47 -4.80 2.33
N ILE A 60 -15.42 -4.01 2.55
CA ILE A 60 -15.24 -3.24 3.80
C ILE A 60 -16.11 -2.00 3.75
N LYS A 61 -17.01 -1.84 4.72
CA LYS A 61 -18.01 -0.77 4.77
C LYS A 61 -17.80 0.15 5.97
N VAL A 62 -18.12 1.42 5.81
CA VAL A 62 -18.42 2.28 6.96
C VAL A 62 -19.59 1.67 7.73
N GLY A 63 -19.49 1.65 9.06
CA GLY A 63 -20.45 0.97 9.93
C GLY A 63 -20.12 -0.50 10.20
N MET A 64 -19.10 -1.09 9.58
CA MET A 64 -18.68 -2.47 9.83
C MET A 64 -17.81 -2.56 11.11
N ASP A 65 -17.87 -3.69 11.82
CA ASP A 65 -16.93 -3.95 12.92
C ASP A 65 -15.50 -4.12 12.39
N LEU A 66 -14.53 -3.46 13.04
CA LEU A 66 -13.12 -3.47 12.66
C LEU A 66 -12.57 -4.91 12.51
N SER A 67 -12.95 -5.82 13.41
CA SER A 67 -12.44 -7.20 13.36
C SER A 67 -13.00 -8.00 12.17
N GLU A 68 -14.16 -7.62 11.64
CA GLU A 68 -14.71 -8.20 10.41
C GLU A 68 -13.97 -7.69 9.19
N ALA A 69 -13.71 -6.38 9.12
CA ALA A 69 -12.92 -5.78 8.06
C ALA A 69 -11.49 -6.36 8.01
N GLU A 70 -10.86 -6.56 9.16
CA GLU A 70 -9.51 -7.14 9.27
C GLU A 70 -9.41 -8.57 8.71
N LYS A 71 -10.52 -9.32 8.67
CA LYS A 71 -10.53 -10.66 8.04
C LYS A 71 -10.31 -10.58 6.52
N LEU A 72 -10.64 -9.46 5.89
CA LEU A 72 -10.45 -9.20 4.47
C LEU A 72 -9.04 -8.68 4.16
N LEU A 73 -8.34 -8.16 5.17
CA LEU A 73 -7.02 -7.54 5.05
C LEU A 73 -5.87 -8.44 5.54
N LYS A 74 -6.11 -9.73 5.72
CA LYS A 74 -5.14 -10.70 6.29
C LYS A 74 -3.79 -10.80 5.57
N GLN A 75 -3.72 -10.32 4.33
CA GLN A 75 -2.51 -10.33 3.52
C GLN A 75 -1.67 -9.06 3.71
N LEU A 76 -2.17 -8.09 4.48
CA LEU A 76 -1.54 -6.80 4.74
C LEU A 76 -0.98 -6.74 6.16
N THR A 77 0.05 -5.92 6.34
CA THR A 77 0.65 -5.63 7.64
C THR A 77 -0.07 -4.46 8.30
N LYS A 78 -0.50 -4.64 9.55
CA LYS A 78 -1.18 -3.60 10.33
C LYS A 78 -0.19 -2.70 11.06
N LYS A 79 -0.44 -1.39 11.07
CA LYS A 79 0.23 -0.36 11.88
C LYS A 79 -0.81 0.58 12.50
N GLU A 80 -0.52 1.09 13.70
CA GLU A 80 -1.34 2.12 14.34
C GLU A 80 -0.80 3.52 14.03
N ALA A 81 -1.72 4.46 13.88
CA ALA A 81 -1.49 5.90 13.73
C ALA A 81 -2.56 6.68 14.52
N GLU A 82 -2.42 7.99 14.62
CA GLU A 82 -3.47 8.82 15.22
C GLU A 82 -4.56 9.09 14.19
N ALA A 83 -5.83 9.04 14.59
CA ALA A 83 -6.93 9.39 13.69
C ALA A 83 -6.88 10.87 13.26
N TYR A 84 -6.28 11.71 14.10
CA TYR A 84 -6.05 13.13 13.82
C TYR A 84 -5.21 13.35 12.56
N ASP A 85 -4.24 12.48 12.26
CA ASP A 85 -3.41 12.56 11.04
C ASP A 85 -4.26 12.44 9.75
N PHE A 86 -5.49 11.96 9.88
CA PHE A 86 -6.48 11.81 8.82
C PHE A 86 -7.70 12.72 9.00
N GLY A 87 -7.58 13.77 9.82
CA GLY A 87 -8.62 14.80 9.99
C GLY A 87 -9.78 14.39 10.90
N PHE A 88 -9.61 13.32 11.68
CA PHE A 88 -10.60 12.85 12.65
C PHE A 88 -10.15 13.19 14.07
N ASP A 89 -10.68 14.29 14.60
CA ASP A 89 -10.46 14.70 15.99
C ASP A 89 -11.39 13.92 16.95
N GLY A 90 -10.91 13.64 18.16
CA GLY A 90 -11.60 12.80 19.15
C GLY A 90 -10.70 11.81 19.90
N GLY A 91 -9.38 11.86 19.68
CA GLY A 91 -8.40 11.03 20.40
C GLY A 91 -8.39 9.55 20.01
N GLY A 92 -9.03 9.19 18.89
CA GLY A 92 -9.06 7.82 18.36
C GLY A 92 -7.79 7.43 17.59
N LYS A 93 -7.67 6.13 17.27
CA LYS A 93 -6.60 5.60 16.41
C LYS A 93 -7.08 5.41 14.97
N ALA A 94 -6.13 5.49 14.04
CA ALA A 94 -6.27 4.94 12.70
C ALA A 94 -5.45 3.64 12.60
N TYR A 95 -6.00 2.64 11.93
CA TYR A 95 -5.31 1.38 11.65
C TYR A 95 -4.95 1.33 10.17
N LEU A 96 -3.66 1.39 9.87
CA LEU A 96 -3.11 1.39 8.52
C LEU A 96 -2.69 -0.01 8.12
N TYR A 97 -3.00 -0.40 6.89
CA TYR A 97 -2.68 -1.72 6.35
C TYR A 97 -1.79 -1.55 5.12
N SER A 98 -0.60 -2.15 5.15
CA SER A 98 0.42 -2.03 4.10
C SER A 98 0.73 -3.34 3.41
N LEU A 99 1.17 -3.24 2.14
CA LEU A 99 1.76 -4.32 1.36
C LEU A 99 3.15 -3.88 0.93
N ASP A 100 4.19 -4.67 1.23
CA ASP A 100 5.57 -4.36 0.86
C ASP A 100 5.99 -2.92 1.23
N ASP A 101 5.67 -2.50 2.45
CA ASP A 101 5.88 -1.16 3.03
C ASP A 101 5.10 0.00 2.39
N GLU A 102 4.24 -0.25 1.39
CA GLU A 102 3.30 0.74 0.85
C GLU A 102 1.95 0.67 1.57
N PHE A 103 1.47 1.79 2.12
CA PHE A 103 0.13 1.84 2.72
C PHE A 103 -0.97 1.72 1.65
N ILE A 104 -1.91 0.81 1.89
CA ILE A 104 -3.00 0.50 0.96
C ILE A 104 -4.31 1.15 1.41
N ILE A 105 -4.67 0.92 2.67
CA ILE A 105 -5.95 1.33 3.25
C ILE A 105 -5.76 1.65 4.74
N GLY A 106 -6.48 2.64 5.23
CA GLY A 106 -6.62 2.98 6.64
C GLY A 106 -8.06 2.78 7.09
N LEU A 107 -8.25 2.26 8.30
CA LEU A 107 -9.56 2.12 8.94
C LEU A 107 -9.59 2.97 10.20
N ILE A 108 -10.58 3.86 10.29
CA ILE A 108 -10.78 4.76 11.42
C ILE A 108 -12.06 4.32 12.13
N PRO A 109 -11.99 3.65 13.28
CA PRO A 109 -13.17 3.37 14.08
C PRO A 109 -13.67 4.60 14.83
N LYS A 110 -14.91 4.52 15.32
CA LYS A 110 -15.44 5.45 16.31
C LYS A 110 -14.64 5.35 17.62
N ALA A 111 -14.57 6.43 18.40
CA ALA A 111 -13.78 6.47 19.63
C ALA A 111 -14.32 5.51 20.73
N ASP A 112 -15.63 5.25 20.73
CA ASP A 112 -16.35 4.51 21.76
C ASP A 112 -16.74 3.08 21.34
N SER A 113 -16.43 2.67 20.11
CA SER A 113 -16.79 1.36 19.57
C SER A 113 -15.78 0.87 18.54
N LYS A 114 -15.91 -0.39 18.13
CA LYS A 114 -15.08 -0.96 17.05
C LYS A 114 -15.68 -0.74 15.66
N GLU A 115 -16.74 0.04 15.56
CA GLU A 115 -17.41 0.32 14.30
C GLU A 115 -16.57 1.31 13.47
N ILE A 116 -16.34 0.98 12.20
CA ILE A 116 -15.61 1.84 11.25
C ILE A 116 -16.43 3.12 11.01
N LEU A 117 -15.86 4.27 11.40
CA LEU A 117 -16.38 5.60 11.13
C LEU A 117 -16.02 6.05 9.70
N ALA A 118 -14.80 5.77 9.26
CA ALA A 118 -14.32 6.16 7.94
C ALA A 118 -13.25 5.20 7.41
N ILE A 119 -13.13 5.17 6.08
CA ILE A 119 -12.12 4.39 5.37
C ILE A 119 -11.23 5.36 4.59
N VAL A 120 -9.91 5.19 4.69
CA VAL A 120 -8.92 6.00 3.99
C VAL A 120 -8.27 5.15 2.90
N ALA A 121 -8.56 5.39 1.63
CA ALA A 121 -7.92 4.67 0.52
C ALA A 121 -6.61 5.38 0.14
N LEU A 122 -5.45 4.71 0.29
CA LEU A 122 -4.12 5.31 0.17
C LEU A 122 -3.37 4.90 -1.11
N SER A 123 -3.62 3.70 -1.63
CA SER A 123 -2.90 3.19 -2.80
C SER A 123 -3.57 3.59 -4.13
N LYS A 124 -2.76 4.03 -5.10
CA LYS A 124 -3.17 4.28 -6.50
C LYS A 124 -3.83 3.10 -7.21
N ASN A 125 -3.61 1.89 -6.69
CA ASN A 125 -4.19 0.68 -7.25
C ASN A 125 -5.65 0.47 -6.80
N LEU A 126 -6.11 1.17 -5.75
CA LEU A 126 -7.52 1.23 -5.37
C LEU A 126 -8.23 2.25 -6.27
N LYS A 127 -9.22 1.79 -7.03
CA LYS A 127 -9.91 2.61 -8.03
C LYS A 127 -11.38 2.77 -7.71
N THR A 128 -11.91 3.97 -7.95
CA THR A 128 -13.34 4.24 -7.99
C THR A 128 -13.98 3.66 -9.26
N SER A 129 -15.32 3.61 -9.29
CA SER A 129 -16.07 3.17 -10.48
C SER A 129 -15.85 4.06 -11.71
N ASN A 130 -15.46 5.33 -11.53
CA ASN A 130 -15.15 6.26 -12.63
C ASN A 130 -13.64 6.34 -12.96
N GLY A 131 -12.81 5.47 -12.37
CA GLY A 131 -11.40 5.29 -12.69
C GLY A 131 -10.43 6.21 -11.92
N LEU A 132 -10.96 7.08 -11.04
CA LEU A 132 -10.13 7.86 -10.12
C LEU A 132 -9.53 6.96 -9.04
N ASN A 133 -8.48 7.44 -8.40
CA ASN A 133 -7.70 6.73 -7.40
C ASN A 133 -6.99 7.72 -6.46
N PRO A 134 -6.51 7.25 -5.29
CA PRO A 134 -5.50 7.97 -4.53
C PRO A 134 -4.32 8.27 -5.46
N LYS A 135 -3.95 9.54 -5.63
CA LYS A 135 -2.97 10.08 -6.60
C LYS A 135 -3.50 10.49 -7.97
N SER A 136 -4.83 10.58 -8.15
CA SER A 136 -5.40 11.27 -9.33
C SER A 136 -5.10 12.75 -9.27
N ALA A 137 -4.79 13.35 -10.40
CA ALA A 137 -4.52 14.78 -10.47
C ALA A 137 -5.82 15.58 -10.27
N VAL A 138 -5.72 16.78 -9.71
CA VAL A 138 -6.85 17.72 -9.55
C VAL A 138 -7.59 17.92 -10.87
N SER A 139 -6.85 18.05 -11.98
CA SER A 139 -7.45 18.17 -13.31
C SER A 139 -8.24 16.94 -13.76
N GLU A 140 -7.85 15.73 -13.35
CA GLU A 140 -8.61 14.50 -13.63
C GLU A 140 -9.88 14.43 -12.78
N ILE A 141 -9.78 14.83 -11.51
CA ILE A 141 -10.92 14.92 -10.60
C ILE A 141 -11.93 15.94 -11.13
N GLN A 142 -11.50 17.16 -11.46
CA GLN A 142 -12.36 18.22 -12.00
C GLN A 142 -12.98 17.87 -13.36
N LYS A 143 -12.32 17.07 -14.21
CA LYS A 143 -12.97 16.54 -15.43
C LYS A 143 -14.19 15.67 -15.12
N LYS A 144 -14.19 14.95 -13.99
CA LYS A 144 -15.31 14.13 -13.54
C LYS A 144 -16.32 14.92 -12.72
N TYR A 145 -15.85 15.93 -11.99
CA TYR A 145 -16.64 16.79 -11.10
C TYR A 145 -16.40 18.27 -11.43
N PRO A 146 -16.91 18.78 -12.57
CA PRO A 146 -16.54 20.11 -13.09
C PRO A 146 -17.03 21.27 -12.22
N THR A 147 -17.98 21.03 -11.32
CA THR A 147 -18.51 22.03 -10.39
C THR A 147 -17.93 21.92 -8.99
N ALA A 148 -17.13 20.87 -8.71
CA ALA A 148 -16.56 20.66 -7.38
C ALA A 148 -15.50 21.72 -7.10
N LYS A 149 -15.59 22.32 -5.92
CA LYS A 149 -14.64 23.33 -5.45
C LYS A 149 -13.55 22.66 -4.64
N ILE A 150 -12.36 23.26 -4.67
CA ILE A 150 -11.30 22.90 -3.75
C ILE A 150 -11.52 23.71 -2.48
N VAL A 151 -11.62 23.03 -1.36
CA VAL A 151 -11.89 23.60 -0.05
C VAL A 151 -10.65 23.46 0.80
N GLN A 152 -10.26 24.53 1.50
CA GLN A 152 -9.20 24.48 2.48
C GLN A 152 -9.77 24.07 3.84
N ASN A 153 -9.14 23.13 4.52
CA ASN A 153 -9.39 22.87 5.93
C ASN A 153 -8.22 23.46 6.75
N LEU A 154 -8.52 24.61 7.36
CA LEU A 154 -7.58 25.43 8.13
C LEU A 154 -7.05 24.75 9.39
N MET A 155 -7.79 23.77 9.92
CA MET A 155 -7.37 23.06 11.13
C MET A 155 -6.29 22.03 10.84
N MET A 156 -6.39 21.38 9.68
CA MET A 156 -5.46 20.34 9.26
C MET A 156 -4.36 20.83 8.32
N ASP A 157 -4.45 22.09 7.90
CA ASP A 157 -3.55 22.72 6.91
C ASP A 157 -3.40 21.88 5.64
N TRP A 158 -4.55 21.47 5.09
CA TRP A 158 -4.65 20.75 3.83
C TRP A 158 -5.84 21.25 3.01
N GLN A 159 -5.98 20.73 1.80
CA GLN A 159 -7.13 21.00 0.94
C GLN A 159 -7.86 19.71 0.58
N PHE A 160 -9.09 19.84 0.10
CA PHE A 160 -9.83 18.70 -0.40
C PHE A 160 -10.82 19.08 -1.49
N ILE A 161 -11.19 18.10 -2.30
CA ILE A 161 -12.33 18.17 -3.22
C ILE A 161 -13.38 17.19 -2.72
N GLU A 162 -14.59 17.66 -2.50
CA GLU A 162 -15.70 16.81 -2.04
C GLU A 162 -16.52 16.26 -3.22
N ASP A 163 -16.84 14.96 -3.16
CA ASP A 163 -17.89 14.32 -3.94
C ASP A 163 -19.10 14.07 -3.04
N GLU A 164 -19.99 15.06 -2.96
CA GLU A 164 -21.20 15.01 -2.13
C GLU A 164 -22.09 13.81 -2.47
N LYS A 165 -22.13 13.39 -3.74
CA LYS A 165 -23.01 12.29 -4.19
C LYS A 165 -22.57 10.97 -3.57
N ASN A 166 -21.26 10.72 -3.57
CA ASN A 166 -20.69 9.48 -3.05
C ASN A 166 -20.18 9.60 -1.60
N ASN A 167 -20.21 10.79 -1.01
CA ASN A 167 -19.71 11.10 0.33
C ASN A 167 -18.21 10.80 0.47
N TRP A 168 -17.43 11.27 -0.50
CA TRP A 168 -15.97 11.12 -0.50
C TRP A 168 -15.27 12.47 -0.44
N ASP A 169 -14.10 12.50 0.18
CA ASP A 169 -13.18 13.63 0.10
C ASP A 169 -11.87 13.19 -0.55
N PHE A 170 -11.48 13.84 -1.63
CA PHE A 170 -10.14 13.73 -2.21
C PHE A 170 -9.23 14.68 -1.44
N ILE A 171 -8.40 14.16 -0.53
CA ILE A 171 -7.51 15.00 0.28
C ILE A 171 -6.25 15.35 -0.51
N LEU A 172 -5.81 16.60 -0.40
CA LEU A 172 -4.64 17.19 -1.04
C LEU A 172 -3.78 17.78 0.09
N MET A 173 -2.73 17.08 0.50
CA MET A 173 -1.83 17.61 1.52
C MET A 173 -0.98 18.71 0.92
N THR A 174 -1.09 19.92 1.45
CA THR A 174 -0.26 21.03 1.00
C THR A 174 1.14 20.88 1.59
N GLY A 175 2.15 20.68 0.75
CA GLY A 175 3.54 20.87 1.15
C GLY A 175 3.90 22.35 1.31
N GLU A 176 5.07 22.67 1.86
CA GLU A 176 5.55 24.06 2.07
C GLU A 176 5.56 24.94 0.79
N ASN A 177 5.46 24.32 -0.39
CA ASN A 177 5.47 24.99 -1.70
C ASN A 177 4.16 24.83 -2.49
N GLU A 178 3.10 24.28 -1.91
CA GLU A 178 1.83 24.09 -2.64
C GLU A 178 0.87 25.27 -2.41
N PRO A 179 0.30 25.86 -3.47
CA PRO A 179 -0.54 27.04 -3.36
C PRO A 179 -1.88 26.71 -2.69
N ILE A 180 -2.12 27.37 -1.57
CA ILE A 180 -3.41 27.40 -0.90
C ILE A 180 -4.36 28.36 -1.65
N GLY A 181 -5.55 27.91 -2.01
CA GLY A 181 -6.69 28.75 -2.35
C GLY A 181 -6.84 29.19 -3.82
N GLU A 182 -5.78 29.12 -4.64
CA GLU A 182 -5.87 29.49 -6.07
C GLU A 182 -5.29 28.39 -6.96
N PHE A 183 -6.16 27.74 -7.74
CA PHE A 183 -5.76 26.80 -8.79
C PHE A 183 -5.93 27.47 -10.15
N ASN A 184 -4.81 27.91 -10.72
CA ASN A 184 -4.70 28.29 -12.12
C ASN A 184 -4.27 27.07 -12.96
N ASP A 185 -4.16 27.22 -14.28
CA ASP A 185 -3.79 26.12 -15.19
C ASP A 185 -2.46 25.43 -14.80
N SER A 186 -1.56 26.13 -14.09
CA SER A 186 -0.28 25.57 -13.59
C SER A 186 -0.42 24.64 -12.38
N ASN A 187 -1.56 24.62 -11.67
CA ASN A 187 -1.76 23.80 -10.46
C ASN A 187 -2.51 22.49 -10.73
N THR A 188 -2.64 22.13 -12.01
CA THR A 188 -3.41 20.98 -12.50
C THR A 188 -2.74 19.62 -12.27
N GLU A 189 -1.45 19.62 -11.90
CA GLU A 189 -0.65 18.42 -11.63
C GLU A 189 -0.65 17.99 -10.15
N ILE A 190 -1.17 18.82 -9.24
CA ILE A 190 -1.32 18.44 -7.83
C ILE A 190 -2.22 17.20 -7.76
N LYS A 191 -1.81 16.23 -6.95
CA LYS A 191 -2.46 14.93 -6.86
C LYS A 191 -3.10 14.75 -5.50
N SER A 192 -4.26 14.09 -5.46
CA SER A 192 -4.83 13.66 -4.20
C SER A 192 -3.87 12.74 -3.47
N ASP A 193 -3.75 12.91 -2.16
CA ASP A 193 -2.95 12.01 -1.34
C ASP A 193 -3.67 10.73 -1.02
N TRP A 194 -4.97 10.85 -0.74
CA TRP A 194 -5.89 9.75 -0.52
C TRP A 194 -7.33 10.15 -0.81
N ILE A 195 -8.22 9.16 -0.69
CA ILE A 195 -9.66 9.36 -0.72
C ILE A 195 -10.21 8.93 0.63
N THR A 196 -10.90 9.81 1.33
CA THR A 196 -11.66 9.49 2.54
C THR A 196 -13.07 9.07 2.13
N ILE A 197 -13.53 7.91 2.60
CA ILE A 197 -14.88 7.40 2.40
C ILE A 197 -15.60 7.48 3.74
N LYS A 198 -16.71 8.22 3.76
CA LYS A 198 -17.54 8.54 4.94
C LYS A 198 -18.89 7.83 4.89
#